data_AF-A0A1H8KUB7-F1
#
_entry.id   AF-A0A1H8KUB7-F1
#
_cell.length_a   1.000
_cell.length_b   1.000
_cell.length_c   1.000
_cell.angle_alpha   90.00
_cell.angle_beta   90.00
_cell.angle_gamma   90.00
#
_symmetry.space_group_name_H-M   'P 1'
#
loop_
_entity.id
_entity.type
_entity.pdbx_description
1 polymer ?
#
loop_
_entity_poly.entity_id
_entity_poly.type
_entity_poly.pdbx_seq_one_letter_code
_entity_poly.pdbx_strand_id
1 'polypeptide(L)'
;MNDSLAILIVAAVFYMLPWMLAAARGRRNSGAIFALNLFLGWSVVGWVVALVWTLSSEDRAPAPVAAKPKTDWLGRPMTKPCPMCAETIQKAAIKCRYCGHILDNGVAKA
;
A
#
# COMPACT_ATOMS: atom_id res chain seq x y z
N MET A 1 5.02 19.70 2.67
CA MET A 1 5.62 18.62 1.82
C MET A 1 6.84 19.10 1.04
N ASN A 2 7.03 20.40 0.89
CA ASN A 2 8.01 21.08 0.07
C ASN A 2 9.27 21.45 0.87
N ASP A 3 9.11 21.79 2.15
CA ASP A 3 10.24 22.16 3.03
C ASP A 3 11.21 20.98 3.26
N SER A 4 10.67 19.78 3.47
CA SER A 4 11.47 18.56 3.64
C SER A 4 12.26 18.20 2.38
N LEU A 5 11.66 18.39 1.20
CA LEU A 5 12.33 18.18 -0.08
C LEU A 5 13.41 19.24 -0.35
N ALA A 6 13.13 20.51 0.00
CA ALA A 6 14.09 21.60 -0.14
C ALA A 6 15.34 21.38 0.74
N ILE A 7 15.17 20.93 1.98
CA ILE A 7 16.29 20.63 2.90
C ILE A 7 17.17 19.50 2.34
N LEU A 8 16.58 18.45 1.78
CA LEU A 8 17.31 17.34 1.18
C LEU A 8 18.11 17.77 -0.07
N ILE A 9 17.54 18.64 -0.91
CA ILE A 9 18.21 19.15 -2.11
C ILE A 9 19.38 20.06 -1.74
N VAL A 10 19.21 20.96 -0.78
CA VAL A 10 20.28 21.85 -0.30
C VAL A 10 21.43 21.03 0.30
N ALA A 11 21.12 20.04 1.14
CA ALA A 11 22.12 19.15 1.72
C ALA A 11 22.91 18.39 0.64
N ALA A 12 22.25 17.88 -0.41
CA ALA A 12 22.90 17.17 -1.50
C ALA A 12 23.88 18.06 -2.30
N VAL A 13 23.55 19.32 -2.52
CA VAL A 13 24.42 20.29 -3.22
C VAL A 13 25.65 20.62 -2.38
N PHE A 14 25.49 20.88 -1.08
CA PHE A 14 26.63 21.08 -0.18
C PHE A 14 27.49 19.83 -0.04
N TYR A 15 26.91 18.65 -0.16
CA TYR A 15 27.62 17.38 -0.10
C TYR A 15 28.55 17.15 -1.32
N MET A 16 28.31 17.82 -2.45
CA MET A 16 29.17 17.73 -3.65
C MET A 16 30.32 18.76 -3.68
N LEU A 17 30.37 19.72 -2.75
CA LEU A 17 31.48 20.67 -2.62
C LEU A 17 32.87 20.01 -2.48
N PRO A 18 33.07 18.97 -1.66
CA PRO A 18 34.38 18.35 -1.47
C PRO A 18 34.94 17.75 -2.77
N TRP A 19 34.07 17.21 -3.62
CA TRP A 19 34.45 16.70 -4.94
C TRP A 19 34.82 17.82 -5.90
N MET A 20 34.02 18.90 -5.97
CA MET A 20 34.34 20.08 -6.77
C MET A 20 35.68 20.69 -6.38
N LEU A 21 35.97 20.78 -5.07
CA LEU A 21 37.24 21.27 -4.55
C LEU A 21 38.43 20.33 -4.85
N ALA A 22 38.19 19.01 -4.88
CA ALA A 22 39.21 18.02 -5.26
C ALA A 22 39.47 18.01 -6.78
N ALA A 23 38.42 18.15 -7.60
CA ALA A 23 38.48 18.25 -9.05
C ALA A 23 39.21 19.53 -9.49
N ALA A 24 38.90 20.68 -8.86
CA ALA A 24 39.56 21.95 -9.13
C ALA A 24 41.07 21.96 -8.81
N ARG A 25 41.54 21.06 -7.95
CA ARG A 25 42.97 20.92 -7.60
C ARG A 25 43.75 19.91 -8.48
N GLY A 26 43.15 19.32 -9.51
CA GLY A 26 43.87 18.52 -10.52
C GLY A 26 44.59 17.27 -9.98
N ARG A 27 44.17 16.71 -8.84
CA ARG A 27 44.81 15.52 -8.26
C ARG A 27 44.36 14.25 -9.00
N ARG A 28 45.31 13.36 -9.31
CA ARG A 28 45.04 12.08 -10.02
C ARG A 28 44.09 11.13 -9.27
N ASN A 29 43.90 11.34 -7.96
CA ASN A 29 43.00 10.55 -7.10
C ASN A 29 41.60 11.17 -6.93
N SER A 30 41.25 12.20 -7.70
CA SER A 30 39.92 12.84 -7.63
C SER A 30 38.77 11.86 -7.95
N GLY A 31 39.01 10.84 -8.77
CA GLY A 31 38.04 9.78 -9.04
C GLY A 31 37.75 8.88 -7.82
N ALA A 32 38.77 8.56 -7.01
CA ALA A 32 38.59 7.77 -5.80
C ALA A 32 37.86 8.57 -4.69
N ILE A 33 38.17 9.86 -4.58
CA ILE A 33 37.48 10.78 -3.66
C ILE A 33 36.02 10.97 -4.11
N PHE A 34 35.76 11.04 -5.42
CA PHE A 34 34.41 11.06 -5.97
C PHE A 34 33.64 9.79 -5.63
N ALA A 35 34.22 8.61 -5.88
CA ALA A 35 33.58 7.34 -5.59
C ALA A 35 33.30 7.20 -4.08
N LEU A 36 34.26 7.55 -3.22
CA LEU A 36 34.06 7.54 -1.77
C LEU A 36 32.91 8.49 -1.38
N ASN A 37 32.90 9.73 -1.88
CA ASN A 37 31.84 10.69 -1.58
C ASN A 37 30.48 10.21 -2.12
N LEU A 38 30.44 9.68 -3.33
CA LEU A 38 29.22 9.19 -3.94
C LEU A 38 28.67 7.99 -3.16
N PHE A 39 29.47 6.96 -2.88
CA PHE A 39 28.98 5.76 -2.19
C PHE A 39 28.72 6.00 -0.71
N LEU A 40 29.62 6.67 0.00
CA LEU A 40 29.48 6.93 1.43
C LEU A 40 28.36 7.95 1.67
N GLY A 41 28.28 9.00 0.85
CA GLY A 41 27.24 10.01 0.93
C GLY A 41 25.87 9.54 0.52
N TRP A 42 25.79 8.80 -0.58
CA TRP A 42 24.52 8.22 -1.03
C TRP A 42 23.97 7.23 -0.01
N SER A 43 24.85 6.49 0.70
CA SER A 43 24.41 5.65 1.81
C SER A 43 23.73 6.50 2.90
N VAL A 44 24.36 7.59 3.36
CA VAL A 44 23.79 8.46 4.40
C VAL A 44 22.46 9.07 3.97
N VAL A 45 22.34 9.50 2.72
CA VAL A 45 21.08 10.01 2.17
C VAL A 45 20.00 8.93 2.16
N GLY A 46 20.32 7.70 1.74
CA GLY A 46 19.40 6.57 1.80
C GLY A 46 18.94 6.25 3.22
N TRP A 47 19.84 6.29 4.20
CA TRP A 47 19.51 6.12 5.61
C TRP A 47 18.57 7.23 6.13
N VAL A 48 18.83 8.49 5.79
CA VAL A 48 17.98 9.62 6.19
C VAL A 48 16.58 9.51 5.57
N VAL A 49 16.49 9.17 4.28
CA VAL A 49 15.19 8.96 3.61
C VAL A 49 14.44 7.81 4.27
N ALA A 50 15.11 6.68 4.57
CA ALA A 50 14.50 5.57 5.29
C ALA A 50 14.00 5.98 6.69
N LEU A 51 14.76 6.80 7.41
CA LEU A 51 14.41 7.29 8.75
C LEU A 51 13.25 8.30 8.70
N VAL A 52 13.21 9.16 7.69
CA VAL A 52 12.05 10.03 7.44
C VAL A 52 10.83 9.19 7.08
N TRP A 53 10.99 8.12 6.29
CA TRP A 53 9.88 7.22 5.96
C TRP A 53 9.35 6.51 7.21
N THR A 54 10.21 6.07 8.13
CA THR A 54 9.73 5.43 9.37
C THR A 54 9.08 6.40 10.34
N LEU A 55 9.53 7.67 10.38
CA LEU A 55 8.95 8.70 11.24
C LEU A 55 7.71 9.35 10.64
N SER A 56 7.53 9.29 9.31
CA SER A 56 6.29 9.68 8.66
C SER A 56 5.16 8.76 9.12
N SER A 57 4.18 9.35 9.78
CA SER A 57 2.95 8.66 10.09
C SER A 57 2.17 8.53 8.78
N GLU A 58 2.16 7.33 8.19
CA GLU A 58 1.09 6.98 7.26
C GLU A 58 -0.20 7.19 8.05
N ASP A 59 -1.04 8.15 7.65
CA ASP A 59 -2.41 8.24 8.12
C ASP A 59 -3.02 6.86 7.88
N ARG A 60 -3.08 6.04 8.93
CA ARG A 60 -3.72 4.73 8.86
C ARG A 60 -5.14 5.02 8.46
N ALA A 61 -5.46 4.77 7.19
CA ALA A 61 -6.84 4.60 6.77
C ALA A 61 -7.49 3.73 7.85
N PRO A 62 -8.66 4.15 8.39
CA PRO A 62 -9.26 3.47 9.53
C PRO A 62 -9.24 1.98 9.23
N ALA A 63 -8.68 1.20 10.17
CA ALA A 63 -8.60 -0.26 10.06
C ALA A 63 -9.89 -0.77 9.45
N PRO A 64 -9.86 -1.78 8.54
CA PRO A 64 -11.06 -2.26 7.87
C PRO A 64 -12.10 -2.61 8.93
N VAL A 65 -13.00 -1.67 9.19
CA VAL A 65 -14.07 -1.80 10.15
C VAL A 65 -14.86 -2.96 9.60
N ALA A 66 -14.85 -4.08 10.35
CA ALA A 66 -15.47 -5.33 9.95
C ALA A 66 -16.76 -5.02 9.20
N ALA A 67 -16.74 -5.26 7.88
CA ALA A 67 -17.78 -4.74 7.00
C ALA A 67 -19.13 -5.24 7.52
N LYS A 68 -20.05 -4.32 7.82
CA LYS A 68 -21.37 -4.70 8.33
C LYS A 68 -22.01 -5.70 7.36
N PRO A 69 -22.54 -6.85 7.83
CA PRO A 69 -23.19 -7.81 6.96
C PRO A 69 -24.35 -7.14 6.21
N LYS A 70 -24.52 -7.45 4.92
CA LYS A 70 -25.63 -6.94 4.12
C LYS A 70 -26.95 -7.54 4.63
N THR A 71 -27.72 -6.74 5.35
CA THR A 71 -29.04 -7.10 5.89
C THR A 71 -30.16 -6.34 5.17
N ASP A 72 -31.39 -6.83 5.26
CA ASP A 72 -32.59 -6.06 4.90
C ASP A 72 -32.90 -4.96 5.95
N TRP A 73 -33.95 -4.18 5.70
CA TRP A 73 -34.41 -3.11 6.61
C TRP A 73 -34.83 -3.59 8.00
N LEU A 74 -35.05 -4.90 8.18
CA LEU A 74 -35.40 -5.53 9.44
C LEU A 74 -34.19 -6.21 10.12
N GLY A 75 -32.99 -6.04 9.57
CA GLY A 75 -31.77 -6.64 10.09
C GLY A 75 -31.62 -8.14 9.78
N ARG A 76 -32.40 -8.69 8.84
CA ARG A 76 -32.28 -10.10 8.45
C ARG A 76 -31.24 -10.27 7.35
N PRO A 77 -30.47 -11.38 7.36
CA PRO A 77 -29.52 -11.66 6.30
C PRO A 77 -30.22 -11.74 4.94
N MET A 78 -29.61 -11.15 3.90
CA MET A 78 -30.08 -11.24 2.51
C MET A 78 -29.73 -12.58 1.84
N THR A 79 -29.34 -13.58 2.63
CA THR A 79 -28.98 -14.92 2.18
C THR A 79 -29.85 -15.97 2.85
N LYS A 80 -30.08 -17.09 2.16
CA LYS A 80 -30.82 -18.26 2.64
C LYS A 80 -30.09 -19.54 2.18
N PRO A 81 -30.11 -20.63 2.97
CA PRO A 81 -29.58 -21.91 2.51
C PRO A 81 -30.50 -22.52 1.45
N CYS A 82 -29.91 -23.20 0.46
CA CYS A 82 -30.65 -23.97 -0.54
C CYS A 82 -31.16 -25.29 0.07
N PRO A 83 -32.45 -25.65 -0.04
CA PRO A 83 -32.98 -26.88 0.56
C PRO A 83 -32.48 -28.18 -0.09
N MET A 84 -31.92 -28.11 -1.31
CA MET A 84 -31.44 -29.30 -2.04
C MET A 84 -29.96 -29.61 -1.79
N CYS A 85 -29.11 -28.58 -1.68
CA CYS A 85 -27.65 -28.75 -1.57
C CYS A 85 -27.02 -28.05 -0.36
N ALA A 86 -27.81 -27.42 0.50
CA ALA A 86 -27.39 -26.69 1.70
C ALA A 86 -26.46 -25.48 1.47
N GLU A 87 -26.13 -25.14 0.22
CA GLU A 87 -25.27 -24.00 -0.11
C GLU A 87 -25.96 -22.65 0.18
N THR A 88 -25.18 -21.64 0.55
CA THR A 88 -25.69 -20.32 0.93
C THR A 88 -25.93 -19.47 -0.31
N ILE A 89 -27.19 -19.14 -0.62
CA ILE A 89 -27.57 -18.38 -1.81
C ILE A 89 -28.26 -17.06 -1.46
N GLN A 90 -28.32 -16.15 -2.42
CA GLN A 90 -29.05 -14.88 -2.26
C GLN A 90 -30.55 -15.14 -2.03
N LYS A 91 -31.19 -14.35 -1.17
CA LYS A 91 -32.62 -14.47 -0.84
C LYS A 91 -33.51 -14.33 -2.08
N ALA A 92 -33.07 -13.52 -3.04
CA ALA A 92 -33.73 -13.28 -4.34
C ALA A 92 -33.43 -14.34 -5.42
N ALA A 93 -32.61 -15.36 -5.13
CA ALA A 93 -32.27 -16.38 -6.13
C ALA A 93 -33.49 -17.27 -6.44
N ILE A 94 -33.88 -17.29 -7.72
CA ILE A 94 -34.90 -18.18 -8.30
C ILE A 94 -34.28 -19.52 -8.74
N LYS A 95 -32.99 -19.53 -9.11
CA LYS A 95 -32.27 -20.75 -9.50
C LYS A 95 -30.97 -20.85 -8.70
N CYS A 96 -30.68 -22.03 -8.15
CA CYS A 96 -29.43 -22.25 -7.44
C CYS A 96 -28.26 -22.38 -8.44
N ARG A 97 -27.17 -21.64 -8.23
CA ARG A 97 -25.95 -21.72 -9.06
C ARG A 97 -25.23 -23.07 -8.94
N TYR A 98 -25.39 -23.76 -7.82
CA TYR A 98 -24.63 -24.96 -7.49
C TYR A 98 -25.37 -26.24 -7.90
N CYS A 99 -26.62 -26.44 -7.45
CA CYS A 99 -27.39 -27.64 -7.79
C CYS A 99 -28.32 -27.48 -9.00
N GLY A 100 -28.52 -26.27 -9.51
CA GLY A 100 -29.34 -26.02 -10.70
C GLY A 100 -30.86 -26.10 -10.50
N HIS A 101 -31.35 -26.56 -9.34
CA HIS A 101 -32.79 -26.57 -9.03
C HIS A 101 -33.38 -25.16 -8.93
N ILE A 102 -34.65 -25.07 -9.30
CA ILE A 102 -35.45 -23.85 -9.23
C ILE A 102 -36.09 -23.77 -7.83
N LEU A 103 -36.00 -22.60 -7.22
CA LEU A 103 -36.48 -22.28 -5.88
C LEU A 103 -37.53 -21.18 -5.98
N ASP A 104 -38.78 -21.51 -5.65
CA ASP A 104 -39.88 -20.56 -5.59
C ASP A 104 -40.13 -20.18 -4.12
N ASN A 105 -40.06 -18.89 -3.78
CA ASN A 105 -40.24 -18.37 -2.42
C ASN A 105 -39.35 -19.00 -1.32
N GLY A 106 -38.21 -19.60 -1.69
CA GLY A 106 -37.33 -20.28 -0.73
C GLY A 106 -37.67 -21.75 -0.48
N VAL A 107 -38.63 -22.30 -1.23
CA VAL A 107 -38.96 -23.73 -1.24
C VAL A 107 -38.55 -24.32 -2.60
N ALA A 108 -38.05 -25.56 -2.61
CA ALA A 108 -37.79 -26.27 -3.85
C ALA A 108 -39.10 -26.66 -4.52
N LYS A 109 -39.21 -26.45 -5.83
CA LYS A 109 -40.32 -26.96 -6.63
C LYS A 109 -39.97 -28.36 -7.13
N ALA A 110 -40.89 -29.31 -6.96
CA ALA A 110 -40.78 -30.67 -7.51
C ALA A 110 -41.01 -30.68 -9.02
#